data_AF-A0A150SRG6-F1
#
_entry.id   AF-A0A150SRG6-F1
#
_cell.length_a   1.000
_cell.length_b   1.000
_cell.length_c   1.000
_cell.angle_alpha   90.00
_cell.angle_beta   90.00
_cell.angle_gamma   90.00
#
_symmetry.space_group_name_H-M   'P 1'
#
loop_
_entity.id
_entity.type
_entity.pdbx_description
1 polymer ?
#
loop_
_entity_poly.entity_id
_entity_poly.type
_entity_poly.pdbx_seq_one_letter_code
_entity_poly.pdbx_strand_id
1 'polypeptide(L)'
;MTERRLPPGSNGSTPEDTAPERASTSAAPGGRGGGEPPDDGATPLRIITYNVRYFGHGTRGIASTSAAITRIATTLARLSPLPDLVCLQEVETQSLRSSTMNPRWHPEETQLDRLMTELHAALAQRERPERYVAYYFPAHTYRLTSRTNIYTTGLAVIARDTFRIGHHNAERPHDITHRRRVKSLKQTRICAHVSFEHESGQSFDVFNTHLSLPSVFSREFWTGEARMGFGPNQLEEARVLADFVRRERRSDNFVVVGDFNSLPGSPVDRFLREEIGFVDAFAKVRCLSESEARAFPTAGFMNLRMHLDHVYSSERLQWLDFAGTQPFGHRGDFAGLSDHVPLIARCRLPGDRG
;
A
#
# COMPACT_ATOMS: atom_id res chain seq x y z
N MET A 1 7.47 -21.90 6.14
CA MET A 1 8.56 -21.27 6.92
C MET A 1 7.95 -20.89 8.26
N THR A 2 8.57 -21.32 9.35
CA THR A 2 8.07 -21.29 10.74
C THR A 2 7.83 -19.87 11.26
N GLU A 3 6.64 -19.62 11.81
CA GLU A 3 6.32 -18.50 12.70
C GLU A 3 7.40 -18.40 13.79
N ARG A 4 8.15 -17.29 13.84
CA ARG A 4 9.11 -17.02 14.93
C ARG A 4 8.59 -15.86 15.75
N ARG A 5 7.94 -16.16 16.88
CA ARG A 5 7.66 -15.19 17.95
C ARG A 5 8.86 -15.11 18.89
N LEU A 6 9.34 -13.90 19.16
CA LEU A 6 10.30 -13.63 20.22
C LEU A 6 9.55 -13.40 21.56
N PRO A 7 10.14 -13.79 22.71
CA PRO A 7 9.46 -13.74 24.01
C PRO A 7 9.34 -12.31 24.56
N PRO A 8 8.28 -12.00 25.34
CA PRO A 8 8.15 -10.70 26.01
C PRO A 8 9.04 -10.63 27.25
N GLY A 9 9.72 -9.49 27.40
CA GLY A 9 10.46 -9.11 28.61
C GLY A 9 9.51 -8.67 29.73
N SER A 10 9.91 -9.02 30.94
CA SER A 10 9.20 -8.92 32.22
C SER A 10 8.86 -7.50 32.70
N ASN A 11 7.68 -7.40 33.33
CA ASN A 11 7.13 -6.25 34.04
C ASN A 11 7.98 -5.78 35.23
N GLY A 12 8.06 -4.47 35.42
CA GLY A 12 8.39 -3.78 36.67
C GLY A 12 7.21 -2.89 37.09
N SER A 13 6.79 -3.01 38.33
CA SER A 13 5.56 -2.50 38.94
C SER A 13 5.77 -1.26 39.84
N THR A 14 4.62 -0.65 40.23
CA THR A 14 4.31 0.28 41.37
C THR A 14 4.46 1.81 41.16
N PRO A 15 3.74 2.67 41.94
CA PRO A 15 2.33 2.56 42.38
C PRO A 15 1.53 3.90 42.27
N GLU A 16 0.28 3.80 42.71
CA GLU A 16 -0.83 4.77 42.83
C GLU A 16 -0.48 6.15 43.42
N ASP A 17 -1.23 7.18 43.00
CA ASP A 17 -1.74 8.18 43.95
C ASP A 17 -3.04 8.87 43.48
N THR A 18 -3.88 9.20 44.46
CA THR A 18 -5.33 9.47 44.39
C THR A 18 -5.71 10.96 44.51
N ALA A 19 -6.62 11.42 43.62
CA ALA A 19 -7.76 12.38 43.80
C ALA A 19 -7.51 13.82 44.36
N PRO A 20 -8.48 14.79 44.34
CA PRO A 20 -9.89 14.73 43.94
C PRO A 20 -10.43 15.89 43.04
N GLU A 21 -11.72 15.74 42.73
CA GLU A 21 -12.68 16.61 42.02
C GLU A 21 -12.71 18.10 42.39
N ARG A 22 -13.12 18.95 41.43
CA ARG A 22 -14.10 20.04 41.64
C ARG A 22 -14.99 20.27 40.41
N ALA A 23 -16.26 20.51 40.71
CA ALA A 23 -17.39 20.63 39.80
C ALA A 23 -17.80 22.09 39.46
N SER A 24 -18.65 22.19 38.44
CA SER A 24 -19.68 23.24 38.18
C SER A 24 -19.18 24.54 37.51
N THR A 25 -19.89 25.24 36.61
CA THR A 25 -21.33 25.45 36.39
C THR A 25 -21.68 25.96 34.96
N SER A 26 -22.91 25.66 34.55
CA SER A 26 -23.90 26.46 33.78
C SER A 26 -23.77 26.71 32.27
N ALA A 27 -24.81 26.24 31.58
CA ALA A 27 -25.25 26.53 30.22
C ALA A 27 -26.02 27.86 30.09
N ALA A 28 -26.09 28.40 28.86
CA ALA A 28 -27.31 28.85 28.15
C ALA A 28 -26.94 29.25 26.67
N PRO A 29 -27.88 29.58 25.76
CA PRO A 29 -28.25 28.68 24.65
C PRO A 29 -28.15 29.31 23.25
N GLY A 30 -28.21 28.47 22.20
CA GLY A 30 -28.67 28.90 20.88
C GLY A 30 -27.67 28.67 19.74
N GLY A 31 -27.95 27.65 18.93
CA GLY A 31 -27.29 27.45 17.65
C GLY A 31 -27.86 26.21 16.98
N ARG A 32 -28.71 26.41 15.96
CA ARG A 32 -29.27 25.36 15.11
C ARG A 32 -28.13 24.62 14.42
N GLY A 33 -27.70 23.48 14.97
CA GLY A 33 -26.77 22.56 14.33
C GLY A 33 -27.54 21.59 13.45
N GLY A 34 -27.33 21.65 12.13
CA GLY A 34 -27.57 20.49 11.29
C GLY A 34 -26.73 19.35 11.85
N GLY A 35 -27.39 18.28 12.28
CA GLY A 35 -26.72 17.16 12.94
C GLY A 35 -25.66 16.61 12.02
N GLU A 36 -24.39 16.81 12.38
CA GLU A 36 -23.35 15.87 11.99
C GLU A 36 -23.84 14.46 12.37
N PRO A 37 -23.72 13.47 11.48
CA PRO A 37 -24.00 12.10 11.86
C PRO A 37 -23.15 11.76 13.09
N PRO A 38 -23.69 10.98 14.04
CA PRO A 38 -22.96 10.64 15.26
C PRO A 38 -21.58 10.09 14.90
N ASP A 39 -20.55 10.59 15.59
CA ASP A 39 -19.20 10.06 15.50
C ASP A 39 -19.27 8.64 16.08
N ASP A 40 -19.33 7.63 15.20
CA ASP A 40 -19.50 6.20 15.51
C ASP A 40 -18.35 5.61 16.36
N GLY A 41 -17.50 6.45 16.98
CA GLY A 41 -16.42 6.08 17.90
C GLY A 41 -15.29 5.25 17.27
N ALA A 42 -15.44 4.82 16.02
CA ALA A 42 -14.47 3.99 15.33
C ALA A 42 -13.27 4.85 14.88
N THR A 43 -12.10 4.51 15.42
CA THR A 43 -10.81 5.05 15.00
C THR A 43 -10.66 4.86 13.48
N PRO A 44 -10.41 5.94 12.71
CA PRO A 44 -10.20 5.81 11.27
C PRO A 44 -8.97 4.96 10.94
N LEU A 45 -9.11 4.06 9.96
CA LEU A 45 -8.01 3.32 9.35
C LEU A 45 -7.16 4.25 8.49
N ARG A 46 -5.83 4.20 8.67
CA ARG A 46 -4.84 4.83 7.79
C ARG A 46 -4.14 3.78 6.92
N ILE A 47 -4.40 3.84 5.63
CA ILE A 47 -3.89 2.90 4.63
C ILE A 47 -2.89 3.64 3.73
N ILE A 48 -1.71 3.05 3.55
CA ILE A 48 -0.68 3.54 2.62
C ILE A 48 -0.53 2.53 1.50
N THR A 49 -0.50 2.99 0.25
CA THR A 49 0.02 2.20 -0.87
C THR A 49 1.24 2.89 -1.44
N TYR A 50 2.32 2.13 -1.67
CA TYR A 50 3.59 2.68 -2.07
C TYR A 50 4.44 1.71 -2.89
N ASN A 51 4.69 2.06 -4.14
CA ASN A 51 5.69 1.39 -4.94
C ASN A 51 7.09 1.84 -4.48
N VAL A 52 7.85 0.92 -3.88
CA VAL A 52 9.15 1.21 -3.26
C VAL A 52 10.33 0.89 -4.18
N ARG A 53 10.07 0.80 -5.49
CA ARG A 53 11.12 0.60 -6.47
C ARG A 53 12.21 1.66 -6.29
N TYR A 54 13.46 1.20 -6.30
CA TYR A 54 14.65 2.05 -6.18
C TYR A 54 14.67 2.94 -4.94
N PHE A 55 14.80 2.34 -3.75
CA PHE A 55 15.11 3.05 -2.50
C PHE A 55 16.31 4.02 -2.71
N GLY A 56 16.00 5.29 -3.02
CA GLY A 56 16.95 6.37 -3.30
C GLY A 56 17.27 6.63 -4.79
N HIS A 57 16.83 7.78 -5.32
CA HIS A 57 17.20 8.28 -6.65
C HIS A 57 18.69 8.62 -6.84
N GLY A 58 19.47 8.75 -5.75
CA GLY A 58 20.89 9.11 -5.79
C GLY A 58 21.80 8.13 -6.52
N THR A 59 21.35 6.89 -6.74
CA THR A 59 22.10 5.84 -7.47
C THR A 59 21.61 5.63 -8.90
N ARG A 60 20.78 6.53 -9.46
CA ARG A 60 20.14 6.36 -10.78
C ARG A 60 19.35 5.04 -10.91
N GLY A 61 18.77 4.55 -9.80
CA GLY A 61 17.92 3.37 -9.81
C GLY A 61 18.67 2.04 -10.00
N ILE A 62 19.89 1.91 -9.47
CA ILE A 62 20.69 0.70 -9.68
C ILE A 62 20.47 -0.34 -8.56
N ALA A 63 20.19 0.10 -7.32
CA ALA A 63 19.90 -0.79 -6.18
C ALA A 63 19.18 -0.06 -5.02
N SER A 64 18.46 -0.82 -4.21
CA SER A 64 17.93 -0.36 -2.93
C SER A 64 19.06 -0.20 -1.91
N THR A 65 19.21 1.00 -1.33
CA THR A 65 20.27 1.26 -0.35
C THR A 65 19.75 1.15 1.08
N SER A 66 20.58 0.68 2.02
CA SER A 66 20.21 0.64 3.44
C SER A 66 19.78 2.01 3.96
N ALA A 67 20.46 3.08 3.54
CA ALA A 67 20.12 4.45 3.91
C ALA A 67 18.70 4.84 3.48
N ALA A 68 18.25 4.44 2.28
CA ALA A 68 16.91 4.75 1.83
C ALA A 68 15.85 3.87 2.50
N ILE A 69 16.15 2.60 2.82
CA ILE A 69 15.27 1.76 3.66
C ILE A 69 15.08 2.39 5.04
N THR A 70 16.17 2.77 5.73
CA THR A 70 16.13 3.48 7.01
C THR A 70 15.33 4.78 6.91
N ARG A 71 15.48 5.56 5.83
CA ARG A 71 14.71 6.79 5.64
C ARG A 71 13.22 6.51 5.46
N ILE A 72 12.82 5.51 4.68
CA ILE A 72 11.41 5.13 4.54
C ILE A 72 10.83 4.66 5.88
N ALA A 73 11.54 3.78 6.60
CA ALA A 73 11.15 3.34 7.94
C ALA A 73 10.96 4.51 8.92
N THR A 74 11.94 5.42 8.96
CA THR A 74 11.89 6.62 9.83
C THR A 74 10.74 7.54 9.43
N THR A 75 10.49 7.74 8.14
CA THR A 75 9.36 8.54 7.64
C THR A 75 8.04 7.91 8.06
N LEU A 76 7.86 6.59 7.92
CA LEU A 76 6.66 5.89 8.35
C LEU A 76 6.44 6.03 9.88
N ALA A 77 7.48 5.84 10.69
CA ALA A 77 7.42 5.99 12.15
C ALA A 77 7.17 7.44 12.63
N ARG A 78 7.36 8.43 11.75
CA ARG A 78 7.08 9.85 12.02
C ARG A 78 5.62 10.24 11.75
N LEU A 79 4.86 9.44 11.00
CA LEU A 79 3.49 9.78 10.68
C LEU A 79 2.62 9.86 11.95
N SER A 80 1.67 10.79 11.93
CA SER A 80 0.69 10.98 13.00
C SER A 80 -0.69 11.23 12.38
N PRO A 81 -1.70 10.37 12.65
CA PRO A 81 -1.56 9.04 13.26
C PRO A 81 -0.64 8.12 12.43
N LEU A 82 -0.03 7.12 13.09
CA LEU A 82 0.75 6.08 12.43
C LEU A 82 -0.13 5.28 11.46
N PRO A 83 0.44 4.70 10.38
CA PRO A 83 -0.32 3.85 9.47
C PRO A 83 -0.87 2.63 10.18
N ASP A 84 -2.04 2.17 9.78
CA ASP A 84 -2.55 0.86 10.20
C ASP A 84 -2.15 -0.22 9.22
N LEU A 85 -2.05 0.16 7.94
CA LEU A 85 -1.66 -0.69 6.82
C LEU A 85 -0.71 0.01 5.87
N VAL A 86 0.30 -0.71 5.40
CA VAL A 86 1.22 -0.28 4.34
C VAL A 86 1.31 -1.39 3.29
N CYS A 87 0.79 -1.12 2.10
CA CYS A 87 0.83 -1.99 0.93
C CYS A 87 1.98 -1.58 0.03
N LEU A 88 2.95 -2.48 -0.15
CA LEU A 88 4.17 -2.21 -0.90
C LEU A 88 4.19 -2.98 -2.21
N GLN A 89 4.68 -2.33 -3.27
CA GLN A 89 4.98 -2.96 -4.56
C GLN A 89 6.50 -2.93 -4.82
N GLU A 90 6.99 -3.82 -5.69
CA GLU A 90 8.41 -3.95 -6.05
C GLU A 90 9.32 -4.28 -4.85
N VAL A 91 8.83 -5.15 -3.96
CA VAL A 91 9.58 -5.61 -2.79
C VAL A 91 10.51 -6.78 -3.16
N GLU A 92 11.80 -6.60 -2.97
CA GLU A 92 12.84 -7.57 -3.30
C GLU A 92 13.07 -8.58 -2.18
N THR A 93 13.05 -9.89 -2.48
CA THR A 93 13.42 -10.93 -1.49
C THR A 93 14.92 -11.15 -1.43
N GLN A 94 15.60 -11.17 -2.57
CA GLN A 94 17.05 -11.28 -2.65
C GLN A 94 17.53 -10.50 -3.86
N SER A 95 18.57 -9.68 -3.70
CA SER A 95 19.29 -9.14 -4.85
C SER A 95 20.79 -9.39 -4.69
N LEU A 96 21.40 -10.03 -5.70
CA LEU A 96 22.87 -10.11 -5.83
C LEU A 96 23.55 -8.72 -5.76
N ARG A 97 22.76 -7.67 -5.99
CA ARG A 97 23.19 -6.27 -6.01
C ARG A 97 23.27 -5.63 -4.63
N SER A 98 22.61 -6.22 -3.63
CA SER A 98 22.64 -5.71 -2.27
C SER A 98 23.69 -6.39 -1.39
N SER A 99 23.94 -7.67 -1.61
CA SER A 99 25.04 -8.42 -0.96
C SER A 99 26.44 -7.94 -1.39
N THR A 100 26.56 -7.26 -2.53
CA THR A 100 27.83 -6.74 -3.06
C THR A 100 28.16 -5.31 -2.62
N MET A 101 27.17 -4.51 -2.18
CA MET A 101 27.37 -3.11 -1.80
C MET A 101 27.34 -2.84 -0.29
N ASN A 102 27.02 -3.82 0.55
CA ASN A 102 27.08 -3.65 2.00
C ASN A 102 27.54 -4.94 2.72
N PRO A 103 28.80 -5.02 3.21
CA PRO A 103 29.33 -6.21 3.89
C PRO A 103 28.64 -6.52 5.23
N ARG A 104 27.71 -5.67 5.68
CA ARG A 104 26.86 -5.89 6.87
C ARG A 104 25.52 -6.55 6.54
N TRP A 105 25.19 -6.78 5.27
CA TRP A 105 23.96 -7.49 4.91
C TRP A 105 24.17 -8.98 5.05
N HIS A 106 23.33 -9.61 5.88
CA HIS A 106 23.31 -11.06 5.94
C HIS A 106 22.79 -11.58 4.58
N PRO A 107 23.46 -12.57 3.95
CA PRO A 107 23.07 -13.07 2.63
C PRO A 107 21.63 -13.57 2.51
N GLU A 108 20.97 -13.81 3.65
CA GLU A 108 19.61 -14.32 3.75
C GLU A 108 18.57 -13.24 4.12
N GLU A 109 18.99 -12.02 4.50
CA GLU A 109 18.08 -10.93 4.89
C GLU A 109 17.40 -10.33 3.66
N THR A 110 16.06 -10.33 3.67
CA THR A 110 15.27 -9.73 2.57
C THR A 110 15.14 -8.21 2.75
N GLN A 111 14.76 -7.50 1.68
CA GLN A 111 14.47 -6.07 1.78
C GLN A 111 13.35 -5.77 2.78
N LEU A 112 12.34 -6.64 2.84
CA LEU A 112 11.24 -6.52 3.78
C LEU A 112 11.70 -6.73 5.23
N ASP A 113 12.54 -7.74 5.49
CA ASP A 113 13.09 -7.98 6.83
C ASP A 113 13.87 -6.76 7.32
N ARG A 114 14.67 -6.17 6.43
CA ARG A 114 15.41 -4.96 6.76
C ARG A 114 14.48 -3.79 7.05
N LEU A 115 13.48 -3.57 6.20
CA LEU A 115 12.49 -2.51 6.40
C LEU A 115 11.76 -2.67 7.74
N MET A 116 11.36 -3.90 8.10
CA MET A 116 10.69 -4.19 9.37
C MET A 116 11.60 -3.93 10.57
N THR A 117 12.86 -4.36 10.49
CA THR A 117 13.87 -4.11 11.53
C THR A 117 14.07 -2.61 11.75
N GLU A 118 14.25 -1.85 10.67
CA GLU A 118 14.42 -0.39 10.72
C GLU A 118 13.15 0.32 11.19
N LEU A 119 11.97 -0.16 10.82
CA LEU A 119 10.69 0.40 11.25
C LEU A 119 10.51 0.23 12.76
N HIS A 120 10.73 -0.98 13.30
CA HIS A 120 10.64 -1.23 14.74
C HIS A 120 11.70 -0.45 15.52
N ALA A 121 12.92 -0.34 14.99
CA ALA A 121 13.95 0.50 15.60
C ALA A 121 13.55 1.99 15.63
N ALA A 122 13.00 2.52 14.52
CA ALA A 122 12.55 3.90 14.44
C ALA A 122 11.33 4.19 15.33
N LEU A 123 10.43 3.22 15.52
CA LEU A 123 9.32 3.32 16.47
C LEU A 123 9.83 3.35 17.91
N ALA A 124 10.74 2.44 18.28
CA ALA A 124 11.33 2.39 19.61
C ALA A 124 12.09 3.69 19.97
N GLN A 125 12.87 4.24 19.03
CA GLN A 125 13.55 5.53 19.20
C GLN A 125 12.59 6.71 19.43
N ARG A 126 11.33 6.57 18.99
CA ARG A 126 10.28 7.57 19.15
C ARG A 126 9.30 7.23 20.28
N GLU A 127 9.64 6.23 21.10
CA GLU A 127 8.82 5.76 22.22
C GLU A 127 7.39 5.40 21.78
N ARG A 128 7.26 4.88 20.55
CA ARG A 128 6.00 4.41 19.98
C ARG A 128 5.83 2.92 20.33
N PRO A 129 4.79 2.53 21.08
CA PRO A 129 4.59 1.14 21.49
C PRO A 129 4.04 0.25 20.37
N GLU A 130 3.55 0.84 19.27
CA GLU A 130 2.94 0.10 18.17
C GLU A 130 3.90 -0.90 17.52
N ARG A 131 3.36 -2.04 17.15
CA ARG A 131 4.09 -3.14 16.51
C ARG A 131 3.43 -3.49 15.19
N TYR A 132 4.23 -4.01 14.29
CA TYR A 132 3.80 -4.37 12.94
C TYR A 132 4.23 -5.79 12.59
N VAL A 133 3.37 -6.45 11.81
CA VAL A 133 3.62 -7.73 11.14
C VAL A 133 3.62 -7.50 9.63
N ALA A 134 4.33 -8.35 8.90
CA ALA A 134 4.42 -8.22 7.45
C ALA A 134 4.13 -9.56 6.74
N TYR A 135 3.42 -9.46 5.62
CA TYR A 135 3.11 -10.56 4.71
C TYR A 135 3.79 -10.30 3.39
N TYR A 136 4.61 -11.25 2.92
CA TYR A 136 5.28 -11.18 1.63
C TYR A 136 4.60 -12.08 0.62
N PHE A 137 4.42 -11.57 -0.60
CA PHE A 137 3.77 -12.27 -1.71
C PHE A 137 4.75 -12.31 -2.89
N PRO A 138 5.43 -13.44 -3.13
CA PRO A 138 6.41 -13.54 -4.22
C PRO A 138 5.71 -13.49 -5.59
N ALA A 139 6.13 -12.57 -6.46
CA ALA A 139 5.55 -12.44 -7.80
C ALA A 139 6.39 -13.17 -8.86
N HIS A 140 7.69 -12.89 -8.91
CA HIS A 140 8.56 -13.45 -9.94
C HIS A 140 9.99 -13.63 -9.46
N THR A 141 10.63 -14.71 -9.90
CA THR A 141 12.06 -15.00 -9.65
C THR A 141 12.80 -14.98 -10.98
N TYR A 142 13.65 -13.98 -11.20
CA TYR A 142 14.59 -14.01 -12.32
C TYR A 142 15.77 -14.92 -11.95
N ARG A 143 16.00 -15.97 -12.72
CA ARG A 143 17.11 -16.91 -12.54
C ARG A 143 18.16 -16.71 -13.63
N LEU A 144 19.43 -16.54 -13.24
CA LEU A 144 20.58 -16.55 -14.15
C LEU A 144 20.99 -18.00 -14.47
N THR A 145 20.92 -18.87 -13.47
CA THR A 145 21.19 -20.31 -13.58
C THR A 145 20.19 -21.09 -12.71
N SER A 146 20.16 -22.42 -12.79
CA SER A 146 19.35 -23.26 -11.91
C SER A 146 19.66 -23.07 -10.41
N ARG A 147 20.80 -22.46 -10.07
CA ARG A 147 21.28 -22.22 -8.70
C ARG A 147 21.44 -20.73 -8.34
N THR A 148 21.17 -19.81 -9.26
CA THR A 148 21.47 -18.37 -9.06
C THR A 148 20.27 -17.51 -9.46
N ASN A 149 19.67 -16.83 -8.49
CA ASN A 149 18.62 -15.82 -8.72
C ASN A 149 19.29 -14.45 -8.98
N ILE A 150 18.86 -13.70 -10.01
CA ILE A 150 19.35 -12.34 -10.32
C ILE A 150 18.67 -11.34 -9.39
N TYR A 151 17.33 -11.38 -9.36
CA TYR A 151 16.50 -10.65 -8.41
C TYR A 151 15.09 -11.26 -8.40
N THR A 152 14.43 -11.15 -7.26
CA THR A 152 13.02 -11.48 -7.06
C THR A 152 12.28 -10.20 -6.77
N THR A 153 11.08 -10.00 -7.33
CA THR A 153 10.17 -8.94 -6.88
C THR A 153 8.84 -9.53 -6.46
N GLY A 154 8.19 -8.85 -5.53
CA GLY A 154 6.93 -9.25 -4.94
C GLY A 154 6.16 -8.06 -4.39
N LEU A 155 5.07 -8.37 -3.72
CA LEU A 155 4.25 -7.43 -2.99
C LEU A 155 4.42 -7.67 -1.50
N ALA A 156 4.17 -6.66 -0.67
CA ALA A 156 4.05 -6.84 0.77
C ALA A 156 2.84 -6.10 1.34
N VAL A 157 2.31 -6.63 2.43
CA VAL A 157 1.33 -5.94 3.28
C VAL A 157 1.90 -5.92 4.69
N ILE A 158 2.15 -4.73 5.21
CA ILE A 158 2.56 -4.48 6.59
C ILE A 158 1.33 -4.00 7.35
N ALA A 159 1.00 -4.63 8.46
CA ALA A 159 -0.19 -4.32 9.25
C ALA A 159 0.17 -4.16 10.73
N ARG A 160 -0.59 -3.35 11.48
CA ARG A 160 -0.51 -3.38 12.94
C ARG A 160 -0.80 -4.77 13.47
N ASP A 161 -0.10 -5.17 14.53
CA ASP A 161 -0.28 -6.48 15.16
C ASP A 161 -1.57 -6.59 16.00
N THR A 162 -2.27 -5.47 16.19
CA THR A 162 -3.62 -5.44 16.78
C THR A 162 -4.69 -5.99 15.85
N PHE A 163 -4.42 -6.10 14.54
CA PHE A 163 -5.36 -6.72 13.60
C PHE A 163 -5.30 -8.23 13.69
N ARG A 164 -6.48 -8.85 13.84
CA ARG A 164 -6.59 -10.31 13.72
C ARG A 164 -6.64 -10.67 12.25
N ILE A 165 -5.84 -11.65 11.85
CA ILE A 165 -5.78 -12.11 10.46
C ILE A 165 -6.83 -13.19 10.27
N GLY A 166 -7.69 -13.03 9.25
CA GLY A 166 -8.64 -14.06 8.86
C GLY A 166 -8.04 -15.05 7.87
N HIS A 167 -7.78 -14.57 6.66
CA HIS A 167 -7.30 -15.33 5.51
C HIS A 167 -6.30 -14.51 4.69
N HIS A 168 -5.31 -15.16 4.09
CA HIS A 168 -4.42 -14.54 3.11
C HIS A 168 -3.92 -15.54 2.05
N ASN A 169 -3.45 -15.04 0.91
CA ASN A 169 -2.88 -15.86 -0.17
C ASN A 169 -1.34 -15.82 -0.26
N ALA A 170 -0.62 -15.46 0.81
CA ALA A 170 0.84 -15.26 0.79
C ALA A 170 1.65 -16.44 0.23
N GLU A 171 1.25 -17.68 0.54
CA GLU A 171 1.94 -18.89 0.06
C GLU A 171 1.68 -19.17 -1.42
N ARG A 172 0.55 -18.70 -1.96
CA ARG A 172 0.17 -18.89 -3.36
C ARG A 172 -0.54 -17.64 -3.90
N PRO A 173 0.20 -16.54 -4.14
CA PRO A 173 -0.38 -15.30 -4.62
C PRO A 173 -1.10 -15.51 -5.96
N HIS A 174 -2.18 -14.77 -6.17
CA HIS A 174 -3.00 -14.97 -7.37
C HIS A 174 -2.31 -14.36 -8.60
N ASP A 175 -2.01 -15.17 -9.60
CA ASP A 175 -1.42 -14.71 -10.86
C ASP A 175 -2.48 -14.02 -11.73
N ILE A 176 -2.25 -12.74 -12.05
CA ILE A 176 -3.14 -11.94 -12.91
C ILE A 176 -2.57 -11.77 -14.32
N THR A 177 -1.35 -12.23 -14.59
CA THR A 177 -0.58 -11.89 -15.79
C THR A 177 -1.22 -12.35 -17.10
N HIS A 178 -1.39 -11.43 -18.05
CA HIS A 178 -1.80 -11.80 -19.40
C HIS A 178 -0.61 -12.28 -20.26
N ARG A 179 -0.57 -13.56 -20.66
CA ARG A 179 0.56 -14.22 -21.37
C ARG A 179 0.23 -14.82 -22.76
N ARG A 180 -0.57 -14.16 -23.60
CA ARG A 180 -1.09 -14.77 -24.85
C ARG A 180 -0.04 -15.32 -25.84
N ARG A 181 1.24 -14.92 -25.81
CA ARG A 181 2.29 -15.42 -26.74
C ARG A 181 3.73 -15.54 -26.19
N VAL A 182 4.04 -15.00 -25.00
CA VAL A 182 5.42 -14.96 -24.46
C VAL A 182 5.44 -15.49 -23.02
N LYS A 183 5.14 -16.79 -22.87
CA LYS A 183 4.87 -17.40 -21.55
C LYS A 183 6.05 -17.39 -20.58
N SER A 184 7.30 -17.43 -21.08
CA SER A 184 8.50 -17.61 -20.23
C SER A 184 9.34 -16.34 -20.00
N LEU A 185 9.10 -15.24 -20.73
CA LEU A 185 9.91 -14.01 -20.60
C LEU A 185 9.18 -12.87 -19.88
N LYS A 186 7.84 -12.91 -19.82
CA LYS A 186 7.07 -11.85 -19.19
C LYS A 186 7.12 -11.99 -17.66
N GLN A 187 7.48 -10.90 -16.99
CA GLN A 187 7.42 -10.79 -15.53
C GLN A 187 6.00 -11.13 -15.06
N THR A 188 5.92 -11.97 -14.04
CA THR A 188 4.63 -12.34 -13.44
C THR A 188 4.11 -11.18 -12.59
N ARG A 189 2.85 -10.84 -12.79
CA ARG A 189 2.06 -9.89 -12.02
C ARG A 189 1.07 -10.67 -11.18
N ILE A 190 0.92 -10.24 -9.92
CA ILE A 190 0.10 -10.93 -8.93
C ILE A 190 -0.86 -9.97 -8.24
N CYS A 191 -1.91 -10.51 -7.64
CA CYS A 191 -2.71 -9.86 -6.63
C CYS A 191 -2.51 -10.56 -5.27
N ALA A 192 -2.01 -9.81 -4.31
CA ALA A 192 -1.89 -10.18 -2.91
C ALA A 192 -3.20 -9.88 -2.18
N HIS A 193 -3.63 -10.78 -1.31
CA HIS A 193 -4.85 -10.64 -0.53
C HIS A 193 -4.59 -10.97 0.94
N VAL A 194 -5.10 -10.11 1.81
CA VAL A 194 -5.22 -10.35 3.25
C VAL A 194 -6.59 -9.86 3.72
N SER A 195 -7.27 -10.65 4.53
CA SER A 195 -8.46 -10.24 5.27
C SER A 195 -8.11 -10.06 6.75
N PHE A 196 -8.63 -8.97 7.31
CA PHE A 196 -8.38 -8.55 8.68
C PHE A 196 -9.70 -8.40 9.43
N GLU A 197 -9.65 -8.60 10.73
CA GLU A 197 -10.68 -8.18 11.69
C GLU A 197 -10.06 -7.04 12.52
N HIS A 198 -10.72 -5.88 12.44
CA HIS A 198 -10.38 -4.68 13.17
C HIS A 198 -10.76 -4.82 14.66
N GLU A 199 -10.14 -4.06 15.55
CA GLU A 199 -10.46 -4.08 17.00
C GLU A 199 -11.92 -3.72 17.30
N SER A 200 -12.60 -3.03 16.38
CA SER A 200 -14.04 -2.76 16.45
C SER A 200 -14.93 -3.96 16.08
N GLY A 201 -14.35 -5.13 15.80
CA GLY A 201 -15.06 -6.34 15.36
C GLY A 201 -15.42 -6.36 13.86
N GLN A 202 -15.18 -5.27 13.14
CA GLN A 202 -15.47 -5.17 11.71
C GLN A 202 -14.38 -5.86 10.88
N SER A 203 -14.80 -6.72 9.95
CA SER A 203 -13.89 -7.34 8.98
C SER A 203 -13.70 -6.49 7.73
N PHE A 204 -12.51 -6.53 7.15
CA PHE A 204 -12.23 -5.90 5.86
C PHE A 204 -11.09 -6.61 5.11
N ASP A 205 -11.11 -6.46 3.78
CA ASP A 205 -10.14 -7.10 2.88
C ASP A 205 -9.23 -6.06 2.22
N VAL A 206 -7.95 -6.41 2.10
CA VAL A 206 -6.94 -5.64 1.38
C VAL A 206 -6.43 -6.46 0.22
N PHE A 207 -6.57 -5.90 -0.97
CA PHE A 207 -5.99 -6.42 -2.20
C PHE A 207 -4.86 -5.49 -2.64
N ASN A 208 -3.63 -5.98 -2.69
CA ASN A 208 -2.48 -5.23 -3.18
C ASN A 208 -2.06 -5.81 -4.54
N THR A 209 -1.86 -4.97 -5.54
CA THR A 209 -1.51 -5.41 -6.91
C THR A 209 -0.42 -4.54 -7.54
N HIS A 210 0.20 -5.07 -8.59
CA HIS A 210 1.06 -4.31 -9.47
C HIS A 210 0.86 -4.79 -10.91
N LEU A 211 0.10 -4.04 -11.72
CA LEU A 211 -0.19 -4.43 -13.11
C LEU A 211 1.04 -4.28 -14.01
N SER A 212 1.01 -4.93 -15.17
CA SER A 212 2.08 -4.78 -16.16
C SER A 212 2.11 -3.38 -16.73
N LEU A 213 3.29 -2.95 -17.17
CA LEU A 213 3.39 -1.87 -18.15
C LEU A 213 2.61 -2.24 -19.44
N PRO A 214 2.11 -1.24 -20.19
CA PRO A 214 1.57 -1.48 -21.52
C PRO A 214 2.62 -2.18 -22.39
N SER A 215 2.18 -3.09 -23.25
CA SER A 215 3.08 -3.75 -24.20
C SER A 215 3.76 -2.70 -25.07
N VAL A 216 5.10 -2.63 -25.03
CA VAL A 216 5.91 -1.72 -25.87
C VAL A 216 5.72 -1.93 -27.38
N PHE A 217 5.01 -2.98 -27.80
CA PHE A 217 4.67 -3.27 -29.20
C PHE A 217 3.23 -2.88 -29.58
N SER A 218 2.43 -2.32 -28.67
CA SER A 218 1.09 -1.83 -29.01
C SER A 218 1.19 -0.43 -29.63
N ARG A 219 0.47 -0.21 -30.73
CA ARG A 219 0.50 1.07 -31.47
C ARG A 219 0.09 2.23 -30.56
N GLU A 220 -0.87 1.96 -29.67
CA GLU A 220 -1.46 2.86 -28.69
C GLU A 220 -0.43 3.44 -27.71
N PHE A 221 0.65 2.70 -27.41
CA PHE A 221 1.74 3.18 -26.55
C PHE A 221 2.61 4.25 -27.24
N TRP A 222 2.73 4.20 -28.57
CA TRP A 222 3.60 5.12 -29.33
C TRP A 222 2.85 6.28 -29.98
N THR A 223 1.53 6.14 -30.20
CA THR A 223 0.76 7.10 -31.03
C THR A 223 -0.19 8.01 -30.26
N GLY A 224 -0.32 7.88 -28.93
CA GLY A 224 -1.22 8.70 -28.11
C GLY A 224 -0.50 9.49 -27.00
N GLU A 225 -1.09 10.61 -26.58
CA GLU A 225 -0.66 11.39 -25.40
C GLU A 225 -0.88 10.63 -24.08
N ALA A 226 -1.81 9.66 -24.05
CA ALA A 226 -2.13 8.81 -22.90
C ALA A 226 -1.71 7.35 -23.16
N ARG A 227 -0.52 6.96 -22.68
CA ARG A 227 0.12 5.67 -23.01
C ARG A 227 -0.19 4.53 -22.03
N MET A 228 -0.55 4.87 -20.78
CA MET A 228 -0.65 3.94 -19.66
C MET A 228 -2.12 3.57 -19.38
N GLY A 229 -2.43 2.27 -19.30
CA GLY A 229 -3.79 1.74 -19.10
C GLY A 229 -4.57 1.48 -20.39
N PHE A 230 -3.98 1.74 -21.55
CA PHE A 230 -4.60 1.55 -22.87
C PHE A 230 -4.15 0.26 -23.57
N GLY A 231 -3.18 -0.45 -22.99
CA GLY A 231 -2.70 -1.72 -23.55
C GLY A 231 -3.72 -2.85 -23.31
N PRO A 232 -4.01 -3.69 -24.32
CA PRO A 232 -4.99 -4.79 -24.17
C PRO A 232 -4.57 -5.78 -23.07
N ASN A 233 -3.27 -5.94 -22.82
CA ASN A 233 -2.78 -6.79 -21.73
C ASN A 233 -3.18 -6.29 -20.34
N GLN A 234 -3.25 -4.97 -20.14
CA GLN A 234 -3.56 -4.39 -18.84
C GLN A 234 -5.05 -4.53 -18.55
N LEU A 235 -5.91 -4.37 -19.56
CA LEU A 235 -7.34 -4.58 -19.40
C LEU A 235 -7.68 -6.04 -19.08
N GLU A 236 -7.01 -7.01 -19.71
CA GLU A 236 -7.20 -8.42 -19.32
C GLU A 236 -6.67 -8.71 -17.90
N GLU A 237 -5.55 -8.12 -17.51
CA GLU A 237 -5.05 -8.21 -16.13
C GLU A 237 -6.04 -7.61 -15.12
N ALA A 238 -6.66 -6.47 -15.45
CA ALA A 238 -7.69 -5.84 -14.64
C ALA A 238 -8.96 -6.69 -14.52
N ARG A 239 -9.37 -7.40 -15.58
CA ARG A 239 -10.49 -8.35 -15.53
C ARG A 239 -10.20 -9.51 -14.60
N VAL A 240 -9.01 -10.13 -14.72
CA VAL A 240 -8.60 -11.23 -13.83
C VAL A 240 -8.53 -10.74 -12.38
N LEU A 241 -8.01 -9.53 -12.14
CA LEU A 241 -7.99 -8.89 -10.83
C LEU A 241 -9.41 -8.72 -10.26
N ALA A 242 -10.33 -8.11 -11.00
CA ALA A 242 -11.70 -7.86 -10.54
C ALA A 242 -12.44 -9.18 -10.21
N ASP A 243 -12.25 -10.20 -11.07
CA ASP A 243 -12.79 -11.54 -10.86
C ASP A 243 -12.21 -12.21 -9.61
N PHE A 244 -10.91 -12.04 -9.35
CA PHE A 244 -10.28 -12.55 -8.14
C PHE A 244 -10.82 -11.85 -6.89
N VAL A 245 -10.90 -10.51 -6.88
CA VAL A 245 -11.46 -9.73 -5.77
C VAL A 245 -12.88 -10.20 -5.44
N ARG A 246 -13.74 -10.36 -6.47
CA ARG A 246 -15.12 -10.79 -6.30
C ARG A 246 -15.24 -12.17 -5.64
N ARG A 247 -14.36 -13.11 -6.01
CA ARG A 247 -14.39 -14.49 -5.50
C ARG A 247 -13.71 -14.65 -4.14
N GLU A 248 -12.66 -13.89 -3.88
CA GLU A 248 -11.78 -14.11 -2.72
C GLU A 248 -12.18 -13.27 -1.50
N ARG A 249 -12.81 -12.11 -1.71
CA ARG A 249 -13.19 -11.20 -0.61
C ARG A 249 -14.01 -11.93 0.46
N ARG A 250 -13.70 -11.66 1.72
CA ARG A 250 -14.36 -12.23 2.91
C ARG A 250 -15.31 -11.24 3.57
N SER A 251 -15.19 -9.97 3.22
CA SER A 251 -16.03 -8.85 3.63
C SER A 251 -16.52 -8.06 2.43
N ASP A 252 -17.65 -7.36 2.61
CA ASP A 252 -18.04 -6.31 1.68
C ASP A 252 -17.23 -5.02 1.86
N ASN A 253 -16.50 -4.88 2.97
CA ASN A 253 -15.57 -3.79 3.20
C ASN A 253 -14.23 -4.17 2.58
N PHE A 254 -13.92 -3.70 1.38
CA PHE A 254 -12.64 -4.01 0.75
C PHE A 254 -11.98 -2.81 0.09
N VAL A 255 -10.66 -2.88 0.00
CA VAL A 255 -9.82 -1.94 -0.73
C VAL A 255 -8.93 -2.70 -1.70
N VAL A 256 -8.76 -2.16 -2.91
CA VAL A 256 -7.82 -2.63 -3.92
C VAL A 256 -6.83 -1.50 -4.20
N VAL A 257 -5.57 -1.70 -3.84
CA VAL A 257 -4.52 -0.70 -3.91
C VAL A 257 -3.33 -1.18 -4.72
N GLY A 258 -2.53 -0.23 -5.20
CA GLY A 258 -1.22 -0.52 -5.75
C GLY A 258 -0.89 0.29 -6.98
N ASP A 259 0.13 -0.14 -7.69
CA ASP A 259 0.55 0.44 -8.97
C ASP A 259 -0.17 -0.26 -10.11
N PHE A 260 -1.18 0.42 -10.67
CA PHE A 260 -1.96 -0.13 -11.78
C PHE A 260 -1.30 0.13 -13.14
N ASN A 261 -0.20 0.89 -13.19
CA ASN A 261 0.43 1.29 -14.44
C ASN A 261 -0.60 1.84 -15.46
N SER A 262 -1.64 2.50 -14.96
CA SER A 262 -2.77 3.01 -15.74
C SER A 262 -3.16 4.40 -15.28
N LEU A 263 -3.49 5.29 -16.20
CA LEU A 263 -3.94 6.64 -15.87
C LEU A 263 -5.42 6.65 -15.45
N PRO A 264 -5.85 7.61 -14.61
CA PRO A 264 -7.26 7.97 -14.49
C PRO A 264 -7.88 8.18 -15.88
N GLY A 265 -9.06 7.60 -16.11
CA GLY A 265 -9.76 7.63 -17.39
C GLY A 265 -9.30 6.65 -18.45
N SER A 266 -8.26 5.86 -18.18
CA SER A 266 -7.87 4.79 -19.09
C SER A 266 -8.92 3.68 -19.16
N PRO A 267 -8.90 2.80 -20.18
CA PRO A 267 -9.76 1.62 -20.24
C PRO A 267 -9.73 0.75 -18.97
N VAL A 268 -8.56 0.59 -18.33
CA VAL A 268 -8.45 -0.13 -17.04
C VAL A 268 -9.22 0.59 -15.94
N ASP A 269 -9.02 1.89 -15.80
CA ASP A 269 -9.71 2.69 -14.78
C ASP A 269 -11.23 2.70 -14.97
N ARG A 270 -11.69 2.95 -16.20
CA ARG A 270 -13.13 2.92 -16.54
C ARG A 270 -13.75 1.55 -16.31
N PHE A 271 -13.07 0.48 -16.70
CA PHE A 271 -13.55 -0.88 -16.42
C PHE A 271 -13.74 -1.10 -14.90
N LEU A 272 -12.76 -0.73 -14.08
CA LEU A 272 -12.85 -0.92 -12.63
C LEU A 272 -13.95 -0.06 -12.00
N ARG A 273 -14.10 1.21 -12.43
CA ARG A 273 -15.08 2.13 -11.83
C ARG A 273 -16.50 1.96 -12.37
N GLU A 274 -16.64 1.89 -13.69
CA GLU A 274 -17.93 2.00 -14.38
C GLU A 274 -18.56 0.62 -14.65
N GLU A 275 -17.76 -0.38 -14.99
CA GLU A 275 -18.27 -1.74 -15.26
C GLU A 275 -18.29 -2.61 -14.00
N ILE A 276 -17.25 -2.53 -13.17
CA ILE A 276 -17.13 -3.32 -11.94
C ILE A 276 -17.74 -2.62 -10.71
N GLY A 277 -17.87 -1.29 -10.74
CA GLY A 277 -18.47 -0.51 -9.66
C GLY A 277 -17.52 -0.24 -8.48
N PHE A 278 -16.20 -0.31 -8.69
CA PHE A 278 -15.25 0.11 -7.65
C PHE A 278 -15.20 1.64 -7.52
N VAL A 279 -15.10 2.11 -6.28
CA VAL A 279 -14.93 3.53 -6.00
C VAL A 279 -13.46 3.89 -6.07
N ASP A 280 -13.08 4.81 -6.97
CA ASP A 280 -11.82 5.55 -6.88
C ASP A 280 -11.90 6.51 -5.69
N ALA A 281 -11.26 6.11 -4.59
CA ALA A 281 -11.28 6.85 -3.34
C ALA A 281 -10.58 8.21 -3.46
N PHE A 282 -9.48 8.28 -4.22
CA PHE A 282 -8.68 9.50 -4.33
C PHE A 282 -9.45 10.59 -5.06
N ALA A 283 -10.00 10.26 -6.25
CA ALA A 283 -10.80 11.20 -7.02
C ALA A 283 -12.09 11.59 -6.29
N LYS A 284 -12.78 10.62 -5.64
CA LYS A 284 -14.03 10.87 -4.91
C LYS A 284 -13.84 11.85 -3.76
N VAL A 285 -12.85 11.62 -2.90
CA VAL A 285 -12.62 12.44 -1.71
C VAL A 285 -12.14 13.84 -2.05
N ARG A 286 -11.31 13.97 -3.10
CA ARG A 286 -10.79 15.26 -3.55
C ARG A 286 -11.71 15.96 -4.55
N CYS A 287 -12.87 15.37 -4.87
CA CYS A 287 -13.83 15.87 -5.84
C CYS A 287 -13.19 16.21 -7.21
N LEU A 288 -12.27 15.37 -7.68
CA LEU A 288 -11.50 15.62 -8.90
C LEU A 288 -12.25 15.11 -10.13
N SER A 289 -12.18 15.89 -11.20
CA SER A 289 -12.46 15.40 -12.55
C SER A 289 -11.37 14.42 -13.04
N GLU A 290 -11.65 13.68 -14.11
CA GLU A 290 -10.69 12.76 -14.74
C GLU A 290 -9.36 13.47 -15.10
N SER A 291 -9.45 14.69 -15.64
CA SER A 291 -8.28 15.48 -16.04
C SER A 291 -7.47 15.96 -14.84
N GLU A 292 -8.14 16.41 -13.78
CA GLU A 292 -7.47 16.83 -12.54
C GLU A 292 -6.82 15.65 -11.82
N ALA A 293 -7.49 14.50 -11.77
CA ALA A 293 -6.91 13.27 -11.23
C ALA A 293 -5.65 12.87 -12.02
N ARG A 294 -5.72 12.87 -13.37
CA ARG A 294 -4.57 12.59 -14.24
C ARG A 294 -3.41 13.57 -14.04
N ALA A 295 -3.71 14.83 -13.72
CA ALA A 295 -2.73 15.87 -13.46
C ALA A 295 -2.04 15.77 -12.08
N PHE A 296 -2.47 14.86 -11.20
CA PHE A 296 -1.83 14.59 -9.92
C PHE A 296 -0.83 13.44 -10.07
N PRO A 297 0.49 13.68 -10.27
CA PRO A 297 1.41 12.58 -10.50
C PRO A 297 1.70 11.82 -9.21
N THR A 298 1.60 10.50 -9.25
CA THR A 298 2.07 9.59 -8.19
C THR A 298 3.43 8.98 -8.50
N ALA A 299 3.88 9.08 -9.75
CA ALA A 299 5.15 8.54 -10.23
C ALA A 299 5.84 9.48 -11.21
N GLY A 300 7.16 9.32 -11.34
CA GLY A 300 7.95 10.03 -12.33
C GLY A 300 9.07 9.18 -12.94
N PHE A 301 9.20 9.24 -14.26
CA PHE A 301 10.27 8.58 -15.00
C PHE A 301 10.86 9.56 -16.02
N MET A 302 12.15 9.90 -15.87
CA MET A 302 12.79 10.99 -16.62
C MET A 302 11.98 12.30 -16.47
N ASN A 303 11.50 12.87 -17.58
CA ASN A 303 10.67 14.08 -17.59
C ASN A 303 9.16 13.79 -17.53
N LEU A 304 8.76 12.52 -17.52
CA LEU A 304 7.35 12.14 -17.43
C LEU A 304 6.88 12.15 -15.97
N ARG A 305 5.61 12.54 -15.79
CA ARG A 305 4.90 12.62 -14.52
C ARG A 305 3.52 12.00 -14.74
N MET A 306 3.17 11.00 -13.95
CA MET A 306 2.00 10.16 -14.22
C MET A 306 1.30 9.78 -12.91
N HIS A 307 -0.02 9.66 -12.95
CA HIS A 307 -0.82 9.06 -11.88
C HIS A 307 -1.00 7.57 -12.17
N LEU A 308 -0.23 6.73 -11.51
CA LEU A 308 -0.18 5.27 -11.76
C LEU A 308 -0.63 4.44 -10.56
N ASP A 309 -0.55 5.02 -9.36
CA ASP A 309 -0.91 4.38 -8.11
C ASP A 309 -2.37 4.72 -7.79
N HIS A 310 -3.17 3.74 -7.39
CA HIS A 310 -4.61 3.93 -7.15
C HIS A 310 -5.06 3.33 -5.82
N VAL A 311 -6.16 3.88 -5.29
CA VAL A 311 -6.91 3.33 -4.16
C VAL A 311 -8.37 3.15 -4.60
N TYR A 312 -8.69 1.94 -5.03
CA TYR A 312 -10.06 1.52 -5.33
C TYR A 312 -10.70 0.85 -4.11
N SER A 313 -12.02 0.85 -4.02
CA SER A 313 -12.72 0.24 -2.87
C SER A 313 -14.15 -0.16 -3.17
N SER A 314 -14.74 -0.94 -2.26
CA SER A 314 -16.19 -1.06 -2.14
C SER A 314 -16.84 0.30 -1.80
N GLU A 315 -18.10 0.49 -2.16
CA GLU A 315 -18.88 1.68 -1.78
C GLU A 315 -19.09 1.84 -0.26
N ARG A 316 -18.92 0.76 0.51
CA ARG A 316 -19.17 0.72 1.96
C ARG A 316 -18.13 1.47 2.79
N LEU A 317 -16.92 1.66 2.27
CA LEU A 317 -15.86 2.38 2.99
C LEU A 317 -16.12 3.89 2.96
N GLN A 318 -16.16 4.50 4.14
CA GLN A 318 -16.28 5.95 4.25
C GLN A 318 -14.89 6.58 4.24
N TRP A 319 -14.46 7.08 3.09
CA TRP A 319 -13.20 7.78 2.95
C TRP A 319 -13.27 9.20 3.53
N LEU A 320 -12.23 9.58 4.28
CA LEU A 320 -12.14 10.87 4.97
C LEU A 320 -11.27 11.87 4.21
N ASP A 321 -10.03 11.49 3.92
CA ASP A 321 -9.04 12.34 3.25
C ASP A 321 -7.85 11.53 2.75
N PHE A 322 -6.98 12.22 2.02
CA PHE A 322 -5.66 11.75 1.61
C PHE A 322 -4.55 12.64 2.20
N ALA A 323 -4.70 13.05 3.46
CA ALA A 323 -3.77 13.97 4.11
C ALA A 323 -2.35 13.36 4.22
N GLY A 324 -1.35 14.13 3.79
CA GLY A 324 0.05 13.71 3.69
C GLY A 324 0.44 13.16 2.32
N THR A 325 -0.53 12.88 1.44
CA THR A 325 -0.25 12.57 0.03
C THR A 325 0.17 13.84 -0.70
N GLN A 326 1.39 13.85 -1.24
CA GLN A 326 1.96 14.94 -2.04
C GLN A 326 2.25 14.42 -3.45
N PRO A 327 2.01 15.21 -4.51
CA PRO A 327 2.30 14.79 -5.87
C PRO A 327 3.81 14.61 -6.09
N PHE A 328 4.17 13.68 -6.96
CA PHE A 328 5.55 13.40 -7.33
C PHE A 328 6.24 14.67 -7.86
N GLY A 329 7.46 14.91 -7.40
CA GLY A 329 8.25 16.11 -7.73
C GLY A 329 8.04 17.28 -6.77
N HIS A 330 7.05 17.22 -5.87
CA HIS A 330 6.93 18.19 -4.79
C HIS A 330 7.84 17.84 -3.61
N ARG A 331 8.22 18.86 -2.83
CA ARG A 331 8.92 18.65 -1.56
C ARG A 331 7.94 18.05 -0.55
N GLY A 332 8.31 16.92 0.05
CA GLY A 332 7.51 16.22 1.05
C GLY A 332 8.34 15.14 1.75
N ASP A 333 7.79 14.50 2.78
CA ASP A 333 8.52 13.54 3.60
C ASP A 333 9.03 12.30 2.83
N PHE A 334 8.36 11.97 1.72
CA PHE A 334 8.73 10.85 0.83
C PHE A 334 9.53 11.28 -0.42
N ALA A 335 9.85 12.57 -0.56
CA ALA A 335 10.51 13.07 -1.75
C ALA A 335 11.90 12.42 -1.96
N GLY A 336 12.10 11.85 -3.15
CA GLY A 336 13.36 11.22 -3.57
C GLY A 336 13.65 9.86 -2.91
N LEU A 337 12.69 9.28 -2.19
CA LEU A 337 12.83 7.94 -1.61
C LEU A 337 12.51 6.82 -2.59
N SER A 338 11.65 7.08 -3.57
CA SER A 338 11.27 6.19 -4.69
C SER A 338 11.00 7.05 -5.93
N ASP A 339 10.90 6.42 -7.11
CA ASP A 339 10.32 7.03 -8.31
C ASP A 339 8.79 7.15 -8.24
N HIS A 340 8.18 6.68 -7.16
CA HIS A 340 6.80 6.91 -6.77
C HIS A 340 6.71 7.72 -5.46
N VAL A 341 5.52 8.26 -5.19
CA VAL A 341 5.10 8.82 -3.91
C VAL A 341 3.91 8.01 -3.37
N PRO A 342 3.80 7.83 -2.05
CA PRO A 342 2.71 7.04 -1.49
C PRO A 342 1.37 7.77 -1.61
N LEU A 343 0.31 7.01 -1.87
CA LEU A 343 -1.05 7.45 -1.53
C LEU A 343 -1.30 7.08 -0.06
N ILE A 344 -1.59 8.09 0.75
CA ILE A 344 -1.84 7.98 2.20
C ILE A 344 -3.29 8.35 2.44
N ALA A 345 -4.12 7.35 2.67
CA ALA A 345 -5.57 7.47 2.73
C ALA A 345 -6.09 7.21 4.15
N ARG A 346 -7.18 7.88 4.53
CA ARG A 346 -7.92 7.60 5.76
C ARG A 346 -9.36 7.21 5.45
N CYS A 347 -9.86 6.14 6.06
CA CYS A 347 -11.26 5.74 5.97
C CYS A 347 -11.81 5.24 7.30
N ARG A 348 -13.13 5.19 7.42
CA ARG A 348 -13.82 4.44 8.47
C ARG A 348 -14.43 3.18 7.88
N LEU A 349 -14.34 2.09 8.64
CA LEU A 349 -15.21 0.94 8.43
C LEU A 349 -16.63 1.35 8.83
N PRO A 350 -17.66 0.93 8.10
CA PRO A 350 -19.04 1.20 8.53
C PRO A 350 -19.25 0.57 9.91
N GLY A 351 -19.79 1.35 10.85
CA GLY A 351 -20.25 0.80 12.12
C GLY A 351 -21.34 -0.25 11.88
N ASP A 352 -21.45 -1.23 12.78
CA ASP A 352 -22.64 -2.08 12.80
C ASP A 352 -23.83 -1.17 13.09
N ARG A 353 -24.62 -0.85 12.07
CA ARG A 353 -26.00 -0.45 12.28
C ARG A 353 -26.75 -1.71 12.69
N GLY A 354 -26.62 -2.07 13.98
CA GLY A 354 -27.47 -3.05 14.63
C GLY A 354 -28.94 -2.67 14.54
#